data_AF-A0A4Y4CVQ4-F1
#
_entry.id   AF-A0A4Y4CVQ4-F1
#
_cell.length_a   1.000
_cell.length_b   1.000
_cell.length_c   1.000
_cell.angle_alpha   90.00
_cell.angle_beta   90.00
_cell.angle_gamma   90.00
#
_symmetry.space_group_name_H-M   'P 1'
#
loop_
_entity.id
_entity.type
_entity.pdbx_description
1 polymer ?
#
loop_
_entity_poly.entity_id
_entity_poly.type
_entity_poly.pdbx_seq_one_letter_code
_entity_poly.pdbx_strand_id
1 'polypeptide(L)'
;MPHASSGPRMVKTPATKSATFESAVAELETIVQDMENGQLPLDQALSAYQRGTGLLRHCQGLLTKAEQTIRVLEAEAPPEDTQP
;
A
#
# COMPACT_ATOMS: atom_id res chain seq x y z
N MET A 1 45.22 14.58 -9.66
CA MET A 1 43.89 15.14 -10.01
C MET A 1 42.83 14.18 -9.47
N PRO A 2 41.95 14.62 -8.55
CA PRO A 2 40.85 13.82 -8.00
C PRO A 2 39.50 14.03 -8.74
N HIS A 3 38.53 13.18 -8.37
CA HIS A 3 37.07 13.16 -8.63
C HIS A 3 36.62 12.40 -9.90
N ALA A 4 36.16 11.14 -9.81
CA ALA A 4 34.94 10.59 -9.18
C ALA A 4 33.70 10.69 -10.08
N SER A 5 33.14 9.53 -10.45
CA SER A 5 31.69 9.36 -10.65
C SER A 5 31.34 7.89 -10.49
N SER A 6 31.24 7.44 -9.23
CA SER A 6 30.50 6.24 -8.88
C SER A 6 29.20 6.74 -8.27
N GLY A 7 28.14 6.81 -9.07
CA GLY A 7 26.81 7.18 -8.59
C GLY A 7 26.33 6.17 -7.54
N PRO A 8 25.61 6.61 -6.49
CA PRO A 8 25.05 5.70 -5.52
C PRO A 8 23.92 4.91 -6.16
N ARG A 9 24.11 3.60 -6.28
CA ARG A 9 23.04 2.66 -6.66
C ARG A 9 22.03 2.64 -5.51
N MET A 10 20.89 3.30 -5.71
CA MET A 10 19.82 3.34 -4.73
C MET A 10 19.18 1.95 -4.62
N VAL A 11 19.64 1.17 -3.64
CA VAL A 11 19.03 -0.09 -3.24
C VAL A 11 17.70 0.23 -2.55
N LYS A 12 16.56 -0.04 -3.22
CA LYS A 12 15.26 -0.04 -2.54
C LYS A 12 15.22 -1.27 -1.61
N THR A 13 15.34 -0.99 -0.33
CA THR A 13 15.26 -1.86 0.85
C THR A 13 14.12 -2.88 0.75
N PRO A 14 14.28 -4.12 1.25
CA PRO A 14 13.19 -5.10 1.29
C PRO A 14 12.10 -4.59 2.23
N ALA A 15 11.01 -4.07 1.66
CA ALA A 15 9.79 -3.85 2.41
C ALA A 15 9.32 -5.21 2.94
N THR A 16 9.16 -5.32 4.26
CA THR A 16 8.45 -6.42 4.91
C THR A 16 7.17 -6.68 4.12
N LYS A 17 6.99 -7.90 3.59
CA LYS A 17 5.94 -8.23 2.62
C LYS A 17 4.55 -7.75 3.06
N SER A 18 4.26 -7.79 4.37
CA SER A 18 3.02 -7.32 5.00
C SER A 18 2.76 -5.81 4.99
N ALA A 19 3.71 -4.98 4.50
CA ALA A 19 3.55 -3.52 4.43
C ALA A 19 3.14 -3.01 3.03
N THR A 20 3.03 -3.89 2.03
CA THR A 20 2.57 -3.47 0.69
C THR A 20 1.06 -3.56 0.58
N PHE A 21 0.49 -2.74 -0.31
CA PHE A 21 -0.94 -2.73 -0.57
C PHE A 21 -1.44 -4.11 -1.02
N GLU A 22 -0.72 -4.74 -1.95
CA GLU A 22 -1.06 -6.03 -2.52
C GLU A 22 -1.05 -7.13 -1.47
N SER A 23 -0.09 -7.12 -0.54
CA SER A 23 -0.06 -8.09 0.55
C SER A 23 -1.19 -7.87 1.55
N ALA A 24 -1.55 -6.62 1.83
CA ALA A 24 -2.65 -6.31 2.75
C ALA A 24 -4.00 -6.73 2.15
N VAL A 25 -4.18 -6.58 0.84
CA VAL A 25 -5.35 -7.06 0.11
C VAL A 25 -5.41 -8.59 0.10
N ALA A 26 -4.31 -9.28 -0.23
CA ALA A 26 -4.29 -10.74 -0.25
C ALA A 26 -4.60 -11.35 1.14
N GLU A 27 -4.12 -10.72 2.20
CA GLU A 27 -4.45 -11.13 3.56
C GLU A 27 -5.94 -10.89 3.90
N LEU A 28 -6.50 -9.77 3.47
CA LEU A 28 -7.92 -9.47 3.65
C LEU A 28 -8.81 -10.46 2.90
N GLU A 29 -8.45 -10.83 1.67
CA GLU A 29 -9.15 -11.86 0.89
C GLU A 29 -9.15 -13.21 1.61
N THR A 30 -8.01 -13.61 2.16
CA THR A 30 -7.88 -14.85 2.95
C THR A 30 -8.81 -14.82 4.17
N ILE A 31 -8.83 -13.71 4.90
CA ILE A 31 -9.69 -13.53 6.08
C ILE A 31 -11.18 -13.60 5.70
N VAL A 32 -11.58 -12.94 4.60
CA VAL A 32 -12.97 -12.98 4.12
C VAL A 32 -13.35 -14.42 3.76
N GLN A 33 -12.50 -15.11 3.01
CA GLN A 33 -12.74 -16.49 2.61
C GLN A 33 -12.90 -17.42 3.82
N ASP A 34 -12.04 -17.26 4.83
CA ASP A 34 -12.14 -18.01 6.08
C ASP A 34 -13.47 -17.74 6.78
N MET A 35 -13.88 -16.46 6.90
CA MET A 35 -15.15 -16.08 7.51
C MET A 35 -16.37 -16.61 6.74
N GLU A 36 -16.33 -16.62 5.42
CA GLU A 36 -17.40 -17.13 4.55
C GLU A 36 -17.58 -18.66 4.63
N ASN A 37 -16.51 -19.39 4.92
CA ASN A 37 -16.56 -20.84 5.14
C ASN A 37 -17.38 -21.23 6.39
N GLY A 38 -17.72 -20.28 7.27
CA GLY A 38 -18.68 -20.46 8.36
C GLY A 38 -18.25 -21.42 9.48
N GLN A 39 -17.02 -21.94 9.44
CA GLN A 39 -16.49 -22.88 10.42
C GLN A 39 -15.62 -22.21 11.51
N LEU A 40 -15.47 -20.88 11.50
CA LEU A 40 -14.69 -20.19 12.52
C LEU A 40 -15.42 -20.18 13.88
N PRO A 41 -14.75 -20.63 14.97
CA PRO A 41 -15.21 -20.35 16.32
C PRO A 41 -15.36 -18.85 16.55
N LEU A 42 -16.30 -18.46 17.43
CA LEU A 42 -16.62 -17.05 17.70
C LEU A 42 -15.40 -16.18 18.01
N ASP A 43 -14.47 -16.67 18.84
CA ASP A 43 -13.25 -15.94 19.22
C ASP A 43 -12.33 -15.68 18.01
N GLN A 44 -12.21 -16.67 17.11
CA GLN A 44 -11.46 -16.52 15.87
C GLN A 44 -12.18 -15.59 14.90
N ALA A 45 -13.51 -15.66 14.81
CA ALA A 45 -14.29 -14.76 13.96
C ALA A 45 -14.16 -13.29 14.40
N LEU A 46 -14.13 -13.02 15.71
CA LEU A 46 -13.87 -11.69 16.25
C LEU A 46 -12.45 -11.21 15.91
N SER A 47 -11.45 -12.08 16.06
CA SER A 47 -10.06 -11.77 15.72
C SER A 47 -9.89 -11.49 14.22
N ALA A 48 -10.51 -12.33 13.37
CA ALA A 48 -10.55 -12.17 11.92
C ALA A 48 -11.19 -10.83 11.51
N TYR A 49 -12.33 -10.48 12.12
CA TYR A 49 -12.98 -9.19 11.89
C TYR A 49 -12.10 -8.01 12.29
N GLN A 50 -11.49 -8.04 13.48
CA GLN A 50 -10.58 -6.98 13.92
C GLN A 50 -9.40 -6.82 12.97
N ARG A 51 -8.77 -7.93 12.56
CA ARG A 51 -7.67 -7.90 11.59
C ARG A 51 -8.13 -7.35 10.24
N GLY A 52 -9.26 -7.82 9.71
CA GLY A 52 -9.82 -7.36 8.44
C GLY A 52 -10.12 -5.87 8.43
N THR A 53 -10.72 -5.33 9.50
CA THR A 53 -10.96 -3.88 9.60
C THR A 53 -9.67 -3.07 9.73
N GLY A 54 -8.63 -3.63 10.35
CA GLY A 54 -7.29 -3.04 10.40
C GLY A 54 -6.64 -2.97 9.01
N LEU A 55 -6.70 -4.06 8.25
CA LEU A 55 -6.20 -4.14 6.88
C LEU A 55 -6.93 -3.18 5.94
N LEU A 56 -8.26 -3.12 6.04
CA LEU A 56 -9.05 -2.18 5.24
C LEU A 56 -8.63 -0.72 5.48
N ARG A 57 -8.47 -0.32 6.74
CA ARG A 57 -7.98 1.01 7.11
C ARG A 57 -6.56 1.27 6.59
N HIS A 58 -5.70 0.25 6.65
CA HIS A 58 -4.35 0.36 6.12
C HIS A 58 -4.34 0.60 4.60
N CYS A 59 -5.09 -0.20 3.85
CA CYS A 59 -5.23 -0.05 2.40
C CYS A 59 -5.76 1.33 2.01
N GLN A 60 -6.81 1.81 2.69
CA GLN A 60 -7.34 3.16 2.48
C GLN A 60 -6.27 4.23 2.72
N GLY A 61 -5.50 4.12 3.80
CA GLY A 61 -4.42 5.04 4.09
C GLY A 61 -3.30 5.04 3.05
N LEU A 62 -2.99 3.89 2.45
CA LEU A 62 -2.04 3.81 1.34
C LEU A 62 -2.56 4.50 0.08
N LEU A 63 -3.83 4.28 -0.27
CA LEU A 63 -4.47 4.93 -1.42
C LEU A 63 -4.52 6.44 -1.25
N THR A 64 -4.92 6.93 -0.07
CA THR A 64 -4.92 8.38 0.21
C THR A 64 -3.54 9.01 0.06
N LYS A 65 -2.47 8.33 0.52
CA LYS A 65 -1.09 8.82 0.34
C LYS A 65 -0.68 8.85 -1.13
N ALA A 66 -1.06 7.83 -1.90
CA ALA A 66 -0.78 7.78 -3.33
C ALA A 66 -1.49 8.93 -4.07
N GLU A 67 -2.78 9.15 -3.79
CA GLU A 67 -3.56 10.27 -4.33
C GLU A 67 -2.94 11.63 -3.99
N GLN A 68 -2.52 11.83 -2.73
CA GLN A 68 -1.84 13.06 -2.32
C GLN A 68 -0.54 13.28 -3.08
N THR A 69 0.24 12.22 -3.27
CA THR A 69 1.49 12.29 -4.02
C THR A 69 1.23 12.70 -5.47
N ILE A 70 0.23 12.11 -6.12
CA ILE A 70 -0.17 12.48 -7.49
C ILE A 70 -0.56 13.95 -7.56
N ARG A 71 -1.40 14.44 -6.65
CA ARG A 71 -1.83 15.85 -6.64
C ARG A 71 -0.67 16.84 -6.49
N VAL A 72 0.33 16.50 -5.67
CA VAL A 72 1.53 17.36 -5.53
C VAL A 72 2.30 17.38 -6.84
N LEU A 73 2.50 16.22 -7.48
CA LEU A 73 3.21 16.14 -8.77
C LEU A 73 2.48 16.90 -9.89
N GLU A 74 1.15 16.83 -9.93
CA GLU A 74 0.32 17.59 -10.88
C GLU A 74 0.39 19.11 -10.62
N ALA A 75 0.49 19.53 -9.36
CA ALA A 75 0.62 20.95 -9.00
C ALA A 75 2.03 21.52 -9.27
N GLU A 76 3.05 20.67 -9.26
CA GLU A 76 4.44 21.02 -9.59
C GLU A 76 4.72 20.95 -11.10
N ALA A 77 3.87 20.26 -11.87
CA ALA A 77 3.95 20.29 -13.32
C ALA A 77 3.65 21.72 -13.83
N PRO A 78 4.53 22.34 -14.64
CA PRO A 78 4.18 23.58 -15.31
C PRO A 78 2.91 23.36 -16.15
N PRO A 79 2.10 24.41 -16.40
CA PRO A 79 0.98 24.28 -17.33
C PRO A 79 1.56 23.82 -18.67
N GLU A 80 1.38 22.53 -18.97
CA GLU A 80 1.62 22.01 -20.30
C GLU A 80 0.67 22.79 -21.20
N ASP A 81 1.23 23.51 -22.17
CA ASP A 81 0.49 24.28 -23.14
C ASP A 81 -0.66 23.42 -23.69
N THR A 82 -1.87 23.65 -23.19
CA THR A 82 -3.09 23.14 -23.80
C THR A 82 -3.13 23.74 -25.20
N GLN A 83 -2.64 23.00 -26.18
CA GLN A 83 -2.87 23.31 -27.58
C GLN A 83 -4.22 22.71 -28.02
N PRO A 84 -4.96 23.43 -28.87
CA PRO A 84 -6.42 23.39 -28.97
C PRO A 84 -7.01 22.10 -29.56
#